data_AF-A0A1B6BIW6-F1
#
_entry.id   AF-A0A1B6BIW6-F1
#
_cell.length_a   1.000
_cell.length_b   1.000
_cell.length_c   1.000
_cell.angle_alpha   90.00
_cell.angle_beta   90.00
_cell.angle_gamma   90.00
#
_symmetry.space_group_name_H-M   'P 1'
#
loop_
_entity.id
_entity.type
_entity.pdbx_description
1 polymer ?
#
loop_
_entity_poly.entity_id
_entity_poly.type
_entity_poly.pdbx_seq_one_letter_code
_entity_poly.pdbx_strand_id
1 'polypeptide(L)'
;MGVLRTFKSRMKAGVVKAKKHKRSDSCLRKKNSRYYSSYITIGVFKMKKKTKIAIIIISCIVLIVIAGDLANGNFVTRNNQNLRNALKSIKSDSIQLNEVVPFEWDVVYTFGPYASKASIEEIVGFQSTDIKENNINEGMVHLLFVKEEKVVASILGYSESLGYRLDFPSKVIFSENAQFDVTVSDGIVVLTYRK
;
A
#
# COMPACT_ATOMS: atom_id res chain seq x y z
N MET A 1 -9.84 -68.83 57.52
CA MET A 1 -10.95 -69.69 57.05
C MET A 1 -12.27 -68.98 57.32
N GLY A 2 -13.37 -69.27 56.59
CA GLY A 2 -14.68 -68.59 56.75
C GLY A 2 -14.79 -67.28 55.93
N VAL A 3 -15.50 -67.09 54.79
CA VAL A 3 -16.61 -67.79 54.09
C VAL A 3 -18.00 -67.47 54.68
N LEU A 4 -19.05 -66.92 53.98
CA LEU A 4 -19.23 -66.31 52.63
C LEU A 4 -20.67 -65.70 52.47
N ARG A 5 -20.89 -64.65 51.62
CA ARG A 5 -22.12 -64.37 50.78
C ARG A 5 -23.53 -64.17 51.47
N THR A 6 -24.65 -63.65 50.89
CA THR A 6 -25.02 -62.99 49.59
C THR A 6 -26.41 -62.30 49.60
N PHE A 7 -26.59 -61.21 48.81
CA PHE A 7 -27.79 -60.78 48.01
C PHE A 7 -29.14 -60.42 48.71
N LYS A 8 -30.17 -59.76 48.12
CA LYS A 8 -30.46 -58.72 47.06
C LYS A 8 -32.02 -58.59 46.94
N SER A 9 -32.74 -57.68 46.25
CA SER A 9 -32.53 -56.39 45.53
C SER A 9 -33.91 -55.84 45.02
N ARG A 10 -34.02 -54.52 44.72
CA ARG A 10 -35.20 -53.76 44.16
C ARG A 10 -36.37 -53.56 45.14
N MET A 11 -37.22 -52.50 45.04
CA MET A 11 -37.25 -51.32 44.15
C MET A 11 -37.43 -50.02 45.01
N LYS A 12 -38.07 -48.88 44.70
CA LYS A 12 -38.93 -48.32 43.60
C LYS A 12 -38.72 -46.78 43.56
N ALA A 13 -39.35 -46.02 42.64
CA ALA A 13 -39.32 -44.55 42.63
C ALA A 13 -40.66 -43.90 42.20
N GLY A 14 -40.93 -42.67 42.65
CA GLY A 14 -42.05 -41.82 42.21
C GLY A 14 -42.34 -40.61 43.12
N VAL A 15 -43.16 -39.66 42.62
CA VAL A 15 -43.80 -38.50 43.32
C VAL A 15 -42.86 -37.30 43.60
N VAL A 16 -43.16 -36.03 43.24
CA VAL A 16 -44.16 -35.39 42.33
C VAL A 16 -43.57 -34.07 41.76
N LYS A 17 -44.19 -33.43 40.74
CA LYS A 17 -43.55 -32.32 39.97
C LYS A 17 -44.48 -31.17 39.52
N ALA A 18 -44.07 -29.92 39.79
CA ALA A 18 -44.58 -28.64 39.22
C ALA A 18 -46.07 -28.30 39.53
N LYS A 19 -46.66 -27.12 39.23
CA LYS A 19 -46.34 -25.90 38.44
C LYS A 19 -46.93 -24.66 39.20
N LYS A 20 -46.63 -23.36 39.00
CA LYS A 20 -45.51 -22.52 38.46
C LYS A 20 -45.96 -21.04 38.67
N HIS A 21 -45.04 -20.07 38.91
CA HIS A 21 -45.33 -18.63 39.19
C HIS A 21 -46.04 -18.40 40.57
N LYS A 22 -46.23 -17.20 41.15
CA LYS A 22 -46.17 -15.77 40.72
C LYS A 22 -44.98 -14.99 41.34
N ARG A 23 -44.89 -13.66 41.13
CA ARG A 23 -43.74 -12.79 41.48
C ARG A 23 -44.14 -11.30 41.57
N SER A 24 -43.50 -10.52 42.46
CA SER A 24 -43.37 -9.04 42.36
C SER A 24 -42.20 -8.52 43.22
N ASP A 25 -41.01 -8.37 42.64
CA ASP A 25 -39.82 -7.84 43.33
C ASP A 25 -39.58 -6.36 42.99
N SER A 26 -39.25 -5.55 44.02
CA SER A 26 -39.02 -4.10 43.88
C SER A 26 -37.92 -3.51 44.79
N CYS A 27 -37.34 -4.28 45.73
CA CYS A 27 -36.63 -3.70 46.89
C CYS A 27 -35.08 -3.81 46.90
N LEU A 28 -34.43 -4.32 45.83
CA LEU A 28 -32.97 -4.59 45.83
C LEU A 28 -32.10 -3.64 44.98
N ARG A 29 -32.63 -2.50 44.51
CA ARG A 29 -31.93 -1.63 43.53
C ARG A 29 -31.68 -0.18 44.00
N LYS A 30 -31.30 0.04 45.28
CA LYS A 30 -31.25 1.39 45.88
C LYS A 30 -30.00 1.82 46.69
N LYS A 31 -28.91 1.04 46.72
CA LYS A 31 -27.67 1.41 47.45
C LYS A 31 -26.38 1.60 46.63
N ASN A 32 -26.27 1.03 45.43
CA ASN A 32 -24.97 0.93 44.72
C ASN A 32 -24.70 2.04 43.66
N SER A 33 -25.22 3.26 43.87
CA SER A 33 -25.18 4.35 42.87
C SER A 33 -24.39 5.60 43.32
N ARG A 34 -23.61 5.52 44.41
CA ARG A 34 -23.09 6.70 45.11
C ARG A 34 -21.55 6.85 45.16
N TYR A 35 -20.81 6.03 44.40
CA TYR A 35 -19.34 5.95 44.48
C TYR A 35 -18.57 6.08 43.15
N TYR A 36 -19.25 6.34 42.03
CA TYR A 36 -18.62 6.60 40.72
C TYR A 36 -19.05 7.98 40.18
N SER A 37 -18.77 9.04 40.95
CA SER A 37 -19.30 10.40 40.71
C SER A 37 -18.27 11.53 40.89
N SER A 38 -16.97 11.24 40.80
CA SER A 38 -15.88 12.22 41.02
C SER A 38 -14.78 12.20 39.95
N TYR A 39 -14.66 11.11 39.20
CA TYR A 39 -13.76 10.94 38.06
C TYR A 39 -14.57 10.15 37.00
N ILE A 40 -14.77 10.56 35.76
CA ILE A 40 -14.00 11.52 34.95
C ILE A 40 -14.92 12.65 34.46
N THR A 41 -14.76 13.86 34.99
CA THR A 41 -15.35 15.05 34.39
C THR A 41 -14.50 15.47 33.20
N ILE A 42 -14.76 14.90 32.01
CA ILE A 42 -14.21 15.45 30.77
C ILE A 42 -14.81 16.85 30.64
N GLY A 43 -14.00 17.86 30.95
CA GLY A 43 -14.36 19.25 30.74
C GLY A 43 -14.55 19.46 29.24
N VAL A 44 -15.80 19.42 28.77
CA VAL A 44 -16.16 19.69 27.37
C VAL A 44 -15.83 21.15 27.10
N PHE A 45 -14.58 21.39 26.73
CA PHE A 45 -14.00 22.72 26.58
C PHE A 45 -14.93 23.52 25.67
N LYS A 46 -15.46 24.65 26.18
CA LYS A 46 -16.56 25.39 25.55
C LYS A 46 -16.06 26.22 24.37
N MET A 47 -15.42 25.53 23.42
CA MET A 47 -14.84 26.08 22.21
C MET A 47 -15.88 26.91 21.46
N LYS A 48 -15.51 28.14 21.17
CA LYS A 48 -16.32 29.09 20.39
C LYS A 48 -16.68 28.45 19.04
N LYS A 49 -17.88 28.69 18.50
CA LYS A 49 -18.36 28.02 17.26
C LYS A 49 -17.31 28.07 16.14
N LYS A 50 -16.64 29.21 15.95
CA LYS A 50 -15.55 29.40 14.98
C LYS A 50 -14.38 28.41 15.16
N THR A 51 -13.95 28.18 16.40
CA THR A 51 -12.87 27.22 16.74
C THR A 51 -13.28 25.77 16.45
N LYS A 52 -14.54 25.40 16.72
CA LYS A 52 -15.05 24.06 16.38
C LYS A 52 -15.06 23.83 14.86
N ILE A 53 -15.50 24.83 14.10
CA ILE A 53 -15.52 24.79 12.63
C ILE A 53 -14.09 24.65 12.07
N ALA A 54 -13.12 25.43 12.60
CA ALA A 54 -11.72 25.34 12.18
C ALA A 54 -11.12 23.94 12.39
N ILE A 55 -11.36 23.31 13.56
CA ILE A 55 -10.87 21.95 13.85
C ILE A 55 -11.49 20.92 12.90
N ILE A 56 -12.79 21.05 12.57
CA ILE A 56 -13.45 20.18 11.60
C ILE A 56 -12.82 20.34 10.21
N ILE A 57 -12.59 21.57 9.75
CA ILE A 57 -11.95 21.83 8.44
C ILE A 57 -10.55 21.22 8.38
N ILE A 58 -9.71 21.45 9.40
CA ILE A 58 -8.36 20.88 9.48
C ILE A 58 -8.41 19.34 9.48
N SER A 59 -9.31 18.74 10.26
CA SER A 59 -9.52 17.28 10.28
C SER A 59 -9.96 16.74 8.92
N CYS A 60 -10.85 17.44 8.20
CA CYS A 60 -11.27 17.05 6.87
C CYS A 60 -10.13 17.15 5.85
N ILE A 61 -9.28 18.19 5.93
CA ILE A 61 -8.09 18.32 5.05
C ILE A 61 -7.11 17.16 5.31
N VAL A 62 -6.81 16.84 6.57
CA VAL A 62 -5.93 15.71 6.94
C VAL A 62 -6.52 14.38 6.45
N LEU A 63 -7.84 14.18 6.60
CA LEU A 63 -8.52 12.98 6.09
C LEU A 63 -8.53 12.91 4.55
N ILE A 64 -8.59 14.04 3.84
CA ILE A 64 -8.52 14.10 2.37
C ILE A 64 -7.11 13.74 1.88
N VAL A 65 -6.05 14.21 2.55
CA VAL A 65 -4.66 13.83 2.23
C VAL A 65 -4.48 12.31 2.41
N ILE A 66 -4.82 11.79 3.61
CA ILE A 66 -4.71 10.36 3.92
C ILE A 66 -5.58 9.49 2.99
N ALA A 67 -6.76 9.97 2.59
CA ALA A 67 -7.60 9.28 1.61
C ALA A 67 -7.02 9.32 0.19
N GLY A 68 -6.29 10.37 -0.19
CA GLY A 68 -5.52 10.43 -1.43
C GLY A 68 -4.38 9.41 -1.43
N ASP A 69 -3.60 9.35 -0.35
CA ASP A 69 -2.53 8.36 -0.19
C ASP A 69 -3.04 6.92 -0.25
N LEU A 70 -4.19 6.63 0.39
CA LEU A 70 -4.86 5.33 0.33
C LEU A 70 -5.51 5.02 -1.03
N ALA A 71 -5.98 6.03 -1.76
CA ALA A 71 -6.55 5.87 -3.10
C ALA A 71 -5.48 5.66 -4.19
N ASN A 72 -4.22 6.05 -3.93
CA ASN A 72 -3.06 5.88 -4.82
C ASN A 72 -2.54 4.42 -4.89
N GLY A 73 -3.45 3.44 -4.87
CA GLY A 73 -3.14 2.01 -4.91
C GLY A 73 -2.21 1.63 -6.07
N ASN A 74 -1.00 1.20 -5.70
CA ASN A 74 0.15 0.91 -6.58
C ASN A 74 0.29 1.84 -7.80
N PHE A 75 0.41 3.15 -7.53
CA PHE A 75 0.70 4.19 -8.53
C PHE A 75 1.87 3.80 -9.47
N VAL A 76 2.90 3.10 -8.97
CA VAL A 76 4.00 2.52 -9.76
C VAL A 76 3.49 1.62 -10.91
N THR A 77 2.50 0.76 -10.68
CA THR A 77 1.91 -0.09 -11.74
C THR A 77 1.16 0.73 -12.78
N ARG A 78 0.42 1.76 -12.35
CA ARG A 78 -0.30 2.67 -13.24
C ARG A 78 0.67 3.50 -14.09
N ASN A 79 1.75 3.99 -13.48
CA ASN A 79 2.79 4.74 -14.16
C ASN A 79 3.56 3.87 -15.17
N ASN A 80 3.89 2.62 -14.82
CA ASN A 80 4.47 1.65 -15.77
C ASN A 80 3.57 1.44 -17.00
N GLN A 81 2.25 1.33 -16.82
CA GLN A 81 1.28 1.19 -17.92
C GLN A 81 1.17 2.47 -18.75
N ASN A 82 1.10 3.64 -18.11
CA ASN A 82 1.06 4.93 -18.79
C ASN A 82 2.33 5.15 -19.63
N LEU A 83 3.52 4.89 -19.07
CA LEU A 83 4.80 4.99 -19.78
C LEU A 83 4.84 4.09 -21.01
N ARG A 84 4.43 2.82 -20.86
CA ARG A 84 4.34 1.87 -22.00
C ARG A 84 3.43 2.40 -23.11
N ASN A 85 2.29 2.97 -22.75
CA ASN A 85 1.36 3.52 -23.74
C ASN A 85 1.90 4.79 -24.40
N ALA A 86 2.54 5.69 -23.64
CA ALA A 86 3.16 6.90 -24.16
C ALA A 86 4.31 6.59 -25.13
N LEU A 87 5.29 5.79 -24.71
CA LEU A 87 6.43 5.38 -25.54
C LEU A 87 5.98 4.67 -26.83
N LYS A 88 4.98 3.80 -26.76
CA LYS A 88 4.41 3.13 -27.95
C LYS A 88 3.50 4.00 -28.81
N SER A 89 3.26 5.26 -28.42
CA SER A 89 2.46 6.23 -29.17
C SER A 89 3.30 7.31 -29.88
N ILE A 90 4.62 7.33 -29.68
CA ILE A 90 5.54 8.25 -30.35
C ILE A 90 5.46 8.09 -31.88
N LYS A 91 5.51 9.21 -32.60
CA LYS A 91 5.54 9.28 -34.07
C LYS A 91 6.59 10.25 -34.62
N SER A 92 7.46 10.77 -33.74
CA SER A 92 8.51 11.74 -34.05
C SER A 92 9.87 11.06 -33.99
N ASP A 93 10.76 11.38 -34.92
CA ASP A 93 12.10 10.76 -35.02
C ASP A 93 13.05 11.18 -33.89
N SER A 94 12.71 12.21 -33.12
CA SER A 94 13.46 12.66 -31.94
C SER A 94 12.48 13.33 -30.95
N ILE A 95 12.69 13.13 -29.65
CA ILE A 95 11.83 13.63 -28.56
C ILE A 95 12.68 14.08 -27.35
N GLN A 96 12.13 14.90 -26.45
CA GLN A 96 12.66 15.06 -25.09
C GLN A 96 11.98 14.06 -24.15
N LEU A 97 12.74 13.39 -23.28
CA LEU A 97 12.16 12.39 -22.36
C LEU A 97 11.10 13.00 -21.43
N ASN A 98 11.31 14.26 -21.03
CA ASN A 98 10.40 15.06 -20.21
C ASN A 98 9.02 15.27 -20.84
N GLU A 99 8.91 15.25 -22.17
CA GLU A 99 7.64 15.44 -22.90
C GLU A 99 6.83 14.15 -23.04
N VAL A 100 7.48 12.99 -22.93
CA VAL A 100 6.87 11.68 -23.17
C VAL A 100 6.52 10.94 -21.88
N VAL A 101 7.25 11.16 -20.79
CA VAL A 101 6.98 10.48 -19.51
C VAL A 101 5.72 11.08 -18.85
N PRO A 102 4.62 10.32 -18.68
CA PRO A 102 3.30 10.88 -18.34
C PRO A 102 3.05 10.99 -16.82
N PHE A 103 4.10 11.30 -16.06
CA PHE A 103 4.10 11.51 -14.60
C PHE A 103 5.34 12.30 -14.19
N GLU A 104 5.36 12.79 -12.95
CA GLU A 104 6.49 13.55 -12.40
C GLU A 104 7.64 12.62 -11.98
N TRP A 105 8.88 12.98 -12.32
CA TRP A 105 10.12 12.27 -11.96
C TRP A 105 11.28 13.26 -11.93
N ASP A 106 12.29 13.00 -11.08
CA ASP A 106 13.48 13.83 -10.93
C ASP A 106 14.70 13.19 -11.64
N VAL A 107 14.79 11.86 -11.57
CA VAL A 107 15.87 11.06 -12.18
C VAL A 107 15.34 9.68 -12.61
N VAL A 108 15.84 9.17 -13.73
CA VAL A 108 15.67 7.78 -14.14
C VAL A 108 17.02 7.07 -14.18
N TYR A 109 17.06 5.87 -13.61
CA TYR A 109 18.22 4.98 -13.64
C TYR A 109 17.96 3.80 -14.58
N THR A 110 19.02 3.31 -15.21
CA THR A 110 19.08 1.98 -15.85
C THR A 110 20.16 1.14 -15.20
N PHE A 111 19.96 -0.17 -15.15
CA PHE A 111 20.88 -1.11 -14.51
C PHE A 111 21.14 -2.30 -15.43
N GLY A 112 22.41 -2.71 -15.50
CA GLY A 112 22.83 -3.91 -16.25
C GLY A 112 22.26 -5.22 -15.68
N PRO A 113 22.55 -6.34 -16.35
CA PRO A 113 22.23 -7.67 -15.83
C PRO A 113 22.97 -7.94 -14.52
N TYR A 114 22.43 -8.84 -13.71
CA TYR A 114 22.95 -9.28 -12.42
C TYR A 114 23.03 -8.20 -11.33
N ALA A 115 22.43 -7.02 -11.55
CA ALA A 115 22.28 -5.98 -10.54
C ALA A 115 21.41 -6.47 -9.36
N SER A 116 22.04 -6.68 -8.20
CA SER A 116 21.34 -7.09 -6.98
C SER A 116 20.51 -5.93 -6.41
N LYS A 117 19.44 -6.26 -5.68
CA LYS A 117 18.62 -5.25 -5.00
C LYS A 117 19.46 -4.34 -4.09
N ALA A 118 20.34 -4.90 -3.26
CA ALA A 118 21.15 -4.14 -2.32
C ALA A 118 22.06 -3.12 -3.03
N SER A 119 22.72 -3.52 -4.13
CA SER A 119 23.53 -2.59 -4.94
C SER A 119 22.71 -1.51 -5.64
N ILE A 120 21.43 -1.77 -5.97
CA ILE A 120 20.55 -0.76 -6.54
C ILE A 120 20.12 0.24 -5.44
N GLU A 121 19.73 -0.25 -4.26
CA GLU A 121 19.38 0.61 -3.11
C GLU A 121 20.57 1.47 -2.64
N GLU A 122 21.81 0.96 -2.76
CA GLU A 122 23.05 1.71 -2.52
C GLU A 122 23.28 2.82 -3.57
N ILE A 123 23.15 2.52 -4.87
CA ILE A 123 23.32 3.51 -5.96
C ILE A 123 22.22 4.60 -5.95
N VAL A 124 21.00 4.21 -5.55
CA VAL A 124 19.81 5.07 -5.53
C VAL A 124 19.70 5.86 -4.22
N GLY A 125 20.36 5.40 -3.15
CA GLY A 125 20.46 6.10 -1.86
C GLY A 125 19.34 5.81 -0.86
N PHE A 126 18.33 5.02 -1.23
CA PHE A 126 17.21 4.65 -0.35
C PHE A 126 16.68 3.24 -0.63
N GLN A 127 16.00 2.66 0.36
CA GLN A 127 15.37 1.33 0.27
C GLN A 127 13.90 1.43 -0.15
N SER A 128 13.42 0.51 -0.98
CA SER A 128 12.02 0.49 -1.43
C SER A 128 11.54 -0.89 -1.84
N THR A 129 10.29 -1.23 -1.55
CA THR A 129 9.62 -2.45 -2.01
C THR A 129 9.56 -2.58 -3.54
N ASP A 130 9.50 -1.46 -4.26
CA ASP A 130 9.33 -1.41 -5.72
C ASP A 130 10.65 -1.55 -6.48
N ILE A 131 11.80 -1.46 -5.79
CA ILE A 131 13.11 -1.81 -6.35
C ILE A 131 13.20 -3.33 -6.49
N LYS A 132 13.41 -3.77 -7.74
CA LYS A 132 13.56 -5.18 -8.14
C LYS A 132 15.03 -5.49 -8.38
N GLU A 133 15.42 -6.72 -8.11
CA GLU A 133 16.69 -7.27 -8.56
C GLU A 133 16.63 -7.67 -10.04
N ASN A 134 17.75 -7.52 -10.75
CA ASN A 134 17.91 -7.99 -12.14
C ASN A 134 18.82 -9.23 -12.19
N ASN A 135 18.56 -10.20 -11.31
CA ASN A 135 19.49 -11.29 -10.96
C ASN A 135 19.55 -12.45 -11.97
N ILE A 136 18.74 -12.45 -13.04
CA ILE A 136 18.49 -13.66 -13.86
C ILE A 136 19.04 -13.58 -15.28
N ASN A 137 18.95 -12.44 -16.00
CA ASN A 137 19.19 -12.46 -17.45
C ASN A 137 19.77 -11.19 -18.07
N GLU A 138 20.45 -11.39 -19.20
CA GLU A 138 20.87 -10.34 -20.13
C GLU A 138 19.69 -9.88 -21.00
N GLY A 139 19.84 -8.74 -21.69
CA GLY A 139 18.81 -8.21 -22.60
C GLY A 139 17.53 -7.67 -21.96
N MET A 140 17.34 -7.78 -20.64
CA MET A 140 16.22 -7.12 -19.96
C MET A 140 16.42 -5.59 -19.89
N VAL A 141 15.35 -4.87 -20.21
CA VAL A 141 15.21 -3.43 -19.91
C VAL A 141 14.88 -3.30 -18.43
N HIS A 142 15.75 -2.63 -17.67
CA HIS A 142 15.50 -2.24 -16.28
C HIS A 142 15.50 -0.72 -16.19
N LEU A 143 14.35 -0.11 -15.85
CA LEU A 143 14.20 1.33 -15.68
C LEU A 143 13.55 1.63 -14.33
N LEU A 144 14.21 2.47 -13.53
CA LEU A 144 13.75 2.91 -12.23
C LEU A 144 13.62 4.44 -12.23
N PHE A 145 12.39 4.94 -12.27
CA PHE A 145 12.09 6.37 -12.16
C PHE A 145 11.87 6.74 -10.69
N VAL A 146 12.50 7.82 -10.25
CA VAL A 146 12.47 8.31 -8.88
C VAL A 146 11.99 9.76 -8.84
N LYS A 147 11.17 10.09 -7.83
CA LYS A 147 10.88 11.46 -7.40
C LYS A 147 10.97 11.54 -5.88
N GLU A 148 11.62 12.57 -5.32
CA GLU A 148 11.66 12.85 -3.87
C GLU A 148 11.93 11.59 -3.00
N GLU A 149 13.01 10.86 -3.31
CA GLU A 149 13.41 9.60 -2.64
C GLU A 149 12.35 8.47 -2.66
N LYS A 150 11.44 8.50 -3.64
CA LYS A 150 10.41 7.47 -3.87
C LYS A 150 10.45 6.95 -5.30
N VAL A 151 10.25 5.65 -5.47
CA VAL A 151 10.06 5.04 -6.79
C VAL A 151 8.70 5.46 -7.35
N VAL A 152 8.66 6.06 -8.53
CA VAL A 152 7.41 6.43 -9.24
C VAL A 152 7.09 5.51 -10.41
N ALA A 153 8.09 4.81 -10.97
CA ALA A 153 7.90 3.72 -11.93
C ALA A 153 9.06 2.71 -11.83
N SER A 154 8.76 1.43 -12.00
CA SER A 154 9.71 0.31 -11.84
C SER A 154 9.44 -0.73 -12.92
N ILE A 155 10.17 -0.62 -14.03
CA ILE A 155 10.03 -1.46 -15.22
C ILE A 155 11.18 -2.45 -15.22
N LEU A 156 10.87 -3.74 -15.32
CA LEU A 156 11.84 -4.81 -15.51
C LEU A 156 11.23 -5.84 -16.47
N GLY A 157 11.91 -6.12 -17.59
CA GLY A 157 11.49 -7.15 -18.54
C GLY A 157 12.10 -6.97 -19.94
N TYR A 158 11.88 -7.95 -20.82
CA TYR A 158 12.41 -7.94 -22.18
C TYR A 158 11.75 -6.87 -23.07
N SER A 159 12.55 -6.23 -23.92
CA SER A 159 12.15 -5.24 -24.92
C SER A 159 11.01 -5.71 -25.83
N GLU A 160 11.02 -7.00 -26.18
CA GLU A 160 10.06 -7.72 -27.01
C GLU A 160 8.69 -7.82 -26.33
N SER A 161 8.67 -7.96 -25.01
CA SER A 161 7.44 -8.02 -24.19
C SER A 161 6.89 -6.62 -23.88
N LEU A 162 7.80 -5.68 -23.60
CA LEU A 162 7.46 -4.27 -23.35
C LEU A 162 6.96 -3.58 -24.63
N GLY A 163 7.57 -3.88 -25.77
CA GLY A 163 7.40 -3.20 -27.06
C GLY A 163 8.17 -1.88 -27.15
N TYR A 164 9.14 -1.66 -26.26
CA TYR A 164 10.03 -0.50 -26.27
C TYR A 164 11.34 -0.78 -25.52
N ARG A 165 12.35 0.07 -25.74
CA ARG A 165 13.65 0.10 -25.05
C ARG A 165 14.17 1.53 -24.96
N LEU A 166 14.83 1.88 -23.86
CA LEU A 166 15.55 3.15 -23.68
C LEU A 166 17.03 2.83 -23.47
N ASP A 167 17.90 3.42 -24.29
CA ASP A 167 19.35 3.24 -24.25
C ASP A 167 20.04 4.56 -23.86
N PHE A 168 20.53 4.60 -22.61
CA PHE A 168 21.27 5.70 -22.00
C PHE A 168 22.32 5.12 -21.02
N PRO A 169 23.41 5.84 -20.68
CA PRO A 169 24.60 5.21 -20.11
C PRO A 169 24.47 4.70 -18.67
N SER A 170 23.67 5.34 -17.82
CA SER A 170 23.44 4.89 -16.42
C SER A 170 22.26 5.59 -15.75
N LYS A 171 22.20 6.91 -15.85
CA LYS A 171 21.07 7.73 -15.41
C LYS A 171 20.84 8.93 -16.33
N VAL A 172 19.64 9.49 -16.24
CA VAL A 172 19.25 10.78 -16.84
C VAL A 172 18.50 11.58 -15.79
N ILE A 173 18.82 12.86 -15.64
CA ILE A 173 18.18 13.78 -14.69
C ILE A 173 17.17 14.67 -15.43
N PHE A 174 15.99 14.88 -14.86
CA PHE A 174 14.90 15.67 -15.48
C PHE A 174 15.37 17.07 -15.89
N SER A 175 16.19 17.74 -15.08
CA SER A 175 16.72 19.08 -15.36
C SER A 175 17.67 19.15 -16.57
N GLU A 176 18.19 18.02 -17.05
CA GLU A 176 19.07 17.96 -18.22
C GLU A 176 18.30 18.06 -19.55
N ASN A 177 16.96 17.89 -19.52
CA ASN A 177 16.08 17.91 -20.70
C ASN A 177 16.57 16.98 -21.84
N ALA A 178 17.03 15.79 -21.45
CA ALA A 178 17.64 14.80 -22.33
C ALA A 178 16.81 14.50 -23.58
N GLN A 179 17.48 14.62 -24.74
CA GLN A 179 16.91 14.25 -26.03
C GLN A 179 17.14 12.78 -26.31
N PHE A 180 16.24 12.17 -27.08
CA PHE A 180 16.35 10.79 -27.53
C PHE A 180 15.94 10.71 -28.98
N ASP A 181 16.79 10.09 -29.80
CA ASP A 181 16.45 9.70 -31.16
C ASP A 181 15.61 8.43 -31.13
N VAL A 182 14.53 8.42 -31.90
CA VAL A 182 13.49 7.40 -31.86
C VAL A 182 13.57 6.59 -33.14
N THR A 183 13.74 5.29 -32.96
CA THR A 183 13.74 4.31 -34.06
C THR A 183 12.77 3.19 -33.76
N VAL A 184 12.31 2.49 -34.80
CA VAL A 184 11.44 1.32 -34.63
C VAL A 184 12.07 0.14 -35.38
N SER A 185 12.60 -0.82 -34.63
CA SER A 185 13.08 -2.11 -35.16
C SER A 185 12.13 -3.20 -34.68
N ASP A 186 11.69 -4.08 -35.58
CA ASP A 186 10.95 -5.30 -35.23
C ASP A 186 9.66 -5.07 -34.40
N GLY A 187 9.07 -3.87 -34.50
CA GLY A 187 7.89 -3.46 -33.72
C GLY A 187 8.19 -2.95 -32.30
N ILE A 188 9.46 -2.82 -31.93
CA ILE A 188 9.96 -2.28 -30.67
C ILE A 188 10.39 -0.82 -30.89
N VAL A 189 9.88 0.11 -30.06
CA VAL A 189 10.30 1.52 -30.10
C VAL A 189 11.58 1.69 -29.30
N VAL A 190 12.69 1.98 -29.97
CA VAL A 190 14.02 2.14 -29.36
C VAL A 190 14.39 3.62 -29.29
N LEU A 191 14.56 4.13 -28.07
CA LEU A 191 14.95 5.49 -27.76
C LEU A 191 16.45 5.51 -27.44
N THR A 192 17.26 6.15 -28.29
CA THR A 192 18.71 6.27 -28.12
C THR A 192 19.08 7.66 -27.61
N TYR A 193 19.79 7.73 -26.49
CA TYR A 193 20.17 9.00 -25.85
C TYR A 193 21.00 9.90 -26.78
N ARG A 194 20.48 11.12 -27.02
CA ARG A 194 21.18 12.22 -27.70
C ARG A 194 21.54 13.27 -26.65
N LYS A 195 22.84 13.59 -26.58
CA LYS A 195 23.42 14.59 -25.68
C LYS A 195 23.09 16.01 -26.12
#